data_AF-A0A7C3AQK1-F1
#
_entry.id   AF-A0A7C3AQK1-F1
#
_cell.length_a   1.000
_cell.length_b   1.000
_cell.length_c   1.000
_cell.angle_alpha   90.00
_cell.angle_beta   90.00
_cell.angle_gamma   90.00
#
_symmetry.space_group_name_H-M   'P 1'
#
loop_
_entity.id
_entity.type
_entity.pdbx_description
1 polymer ?
#
loop_
_entity_poly.entity_id
_entity_poly.type
_entity_poly.pdbx_seq_one_letter_code
_entity_poly.pdbx_strand_id
1 'polypeptide(L)'
;MWQLIGQPRVLSLLQCSLERGMVSHAYLLVGLPHVGKMTLALNLAQAMNCQAAEPPCGECAACQKIALANHADVQIIGLTPNRDSAKANTRVEIGIDQIRQMQHSASLPPFEGRYKIFIIDGAERLSTEAANCLLKTLEEPVGKVIFILLTTNDRLLPATVVSRCQRLELSPMAASEVEAALNSGWGIEPQKAKLLARLSHGCLGWAVSAALDDDLLKLRAQKIDRFFDITEADYEERFAYASQLAVQFSQNREMVQGELDLWLDWWRDLLLVKVECSDIITNVDLEARLIEVARSYSLAQIKAVISSLQAAGEQLRQNANPRLVLEVLMLDIPRRCISVNYG
;
A
#
# COMPACT_ATOMS: atom_id res chain seq x y z
N MET A 1 -23.87 7.82 -2.09
CA MET A 1 -22.97 8.10 -0.95
C MET A 1 -21.61 7.46 -1.21
N TRP A 2 -20.51 8.17 -0.95
CA TRP A 2 -19.15 7.63 -1.12
C TRP A 2 -18.90 6.47 -0.14
N GLN A 3 -18.36 5.34 -0.62
CA GLN A 3 -18.00 4.20 0.25
C GLN A 3 -16.65 4.41 0.95
N LEU A 4 -15.87 5.40 0.54
CA LEU A 4 -14.58 5.71 1.16
C LEU A 4 -14.82 6.41 2.51
N ILE A 5 -14.28 5.82 3.57
CA ILE A 5 -14.28 6.42 4.91
C ILE A 5 -13.00 7.26 5.05
N GLY A 6 -13.14 8.46 5.61
CA GLY A 6 -12.04 9.43 5.73
C GLY A 6 -11.88 10.31 4.48
N GLN A 7 -10.74 11.02 4.38
CA GLN A 7 -10.41 11.92 3.26
C GLN A 7 -11.42 13.05 2.94
N PRO A 8 -11.93 13.80 3.94
CA PRO A 8 -12.99 14.80 3.71
C PRO A 8 -12.60 15.86 2.68
N ARG A 9 -11.32 16.22 2.62
CA ARG A 9 -10.79 17.18 1.64
C ARG A 9 -10.86 16.66 0.20
N VAL A 10 -10.52 15.39 -0.04
CA VAL A 10 -10.53 14.82 -1.40
C VAL A 10 -11.97 14.60 -1.86
N LEU A 11 -12.82 14.08 -0.98
CA LEU A 11 -14.24 13.84 -1.28
C LEU A 11 -14.99 15.14 -1.58
N SER A 12 -14.78 16.21 -0.81
CA SER A 12 -15.41 17.51 -1.06
C SER A 12 -14.97 18.13 -2.40
N LEU A 13 -13.70 18.00 -2.78
CA LEU A 13 -13.20 18.45 -4.08
C LEU A 13 -13.84 17.70 -5.25
N LEU A 14 -13.91 16.36 -5.14
CA LEU A 14 -14.53 15.52 -6.17
C LEU A 14 -16.03 15.77 -6.29
N GLN A 15 -16.73 15.91 -5.16
CA GLN A 15 -18.16 16.23 -5.16
C GLN A 15 -18.43 17.59 -5.83
N CYS A 16 -17.68 18.63 -5.49
CA CYS A 16 -17.78 19.93 -6.15
C CYS A 16 -17.52 19.84 -7.67
N SER A 17 -16.53 19.04 -8.08
CA SER A 17 -16.17 18.85 -9.49
C SER A 17 -17.29 18.14 -10.27
N LEU A 18 -17.90 17.11 -9.68
CA LEU A 18 -19.01 16.36 -10.27
C LEU A 18 -20.28 17.22 -10.38
N GLU A 19 -20.64 17.95 -9.33
CA GLU A 19 -21.83 18.83 -9.32
C GLU A 19 -21.73 19.95 -10.36
N ARG A 20 -20.52 20.47 -10.60
CA ARG A 20 -20.27 21.52 -11.60
C ARG A 20 -20.03 20.97 -13.01
N GLY A 21 -19.98 19.65 -13.20
CA GLY A 21 -19.63 19.02 -14.47
C GLY A 21 -18.20 19.31 -14.95
N MET A 22 -17.31 19.78 -14.07
CA MET A 22 -15.92 20.13 -14.37
C MET A 22 -14.99 18.99 -13.93
N VAL A 23 -15.15 17.83 -14.56
CA VAL A 23 -14.29 16.66 -14.31
C VAL A 23 -13.00 16.76 -15.12
N SER A 24 -11.88 16.40 -14.50
CA SER A 24 -10.59 16.30 -15.18
C SER A 24 -10.57 15.05 -16.08
N HIS A 25 -9.86 15.13 -17.19
CA HIS A 25 -9.59 13.98 -18.06
C HIS A 25 -8.60 12.98 -17.40
N ALA A 26 -7.83 13.42 -16.41
CA ALA A 26 -6.88 12.58 -15.69
C ALA A 26 -6.77 12.94 -14.20
N TYR A 27 -6.76 11.92 -13.35
CA TYR A 27 -6.55 11.99 -11.91
C TYR A 27 -5.36 11.13 -11.50
N LEU A 28 -4.51 11.65 -10.60
CA LEU A 28 -3.43 10.90 -9.98
C LEU A 28 -3.70 10.77 -8.48
N LEU A 29 -4.07 9.56 -8.05
CA LEU A 29 -4.30 9.23 -6.65
C LEU A 29 -2.98 8.74 -6.03
N VAL A 30 -2.44 9.54 -5.11
CA VAL A 30 -1.17 9.27 -4.42
C VAL A 30 -1.44 8.90 -2.97
N GLY A 31 -0.83 7.83 -2.47
CA GLY A 31 -0.92 7.47 -1.05
C GLY A 31 -0.42 6.06 -0.77
N LEU A 32 -0.29 5.70 0.51
CA LEU A 32 0.21 4.39 0.93
C LEU A 32 -0.62 3.22 0.38
N PRO A 33 -0.05 2.01 0.26
CA PRO A 33 -0.83 0.80 0.00
C PRO A 33 -2.01 0.69 0.97
N HIS A 34 -3.15 0.19 0.49
CA HIS A 34 -4.36 -0.04 1.31
C HIS A 34 -5.02 1.20 1.96
N VAL A 35 -4.59 2.43 1.65
CA VAL A 35 -5.25 3.67 2.12
C VAL A 35 -6.63 3.92 1.48
N GLY A 36 -7.03 3.12 0.49
CA GLY A 36 -8.32 3.25 -0.21
C GLY A 36 -8.26 3.89 -1.61
N LYS A 37 -7.08 3.93 -2.25
CA LYS A 37 -6.91 4.46 -3.62
C LYS A 37 -7.84 3.79 -4.64
N MET A 38 -7.85 2.46 -4.67
CA MET A 38 -8.70 1.69 -5.58
C MET A 38 -10.19 1.91 -5.28
N THR A 39 -10.57 1.91 -4.00
CA THR A 39 -11.94 2.20 -3.56
C THR A 39 -12.40 3.58 -4.03
N LEU A 40 -11.55 4.60 -3.92
CA LEU A 40 -11.86 5.95 -4.42
C LEU A 40 -11.99 5.97 -5.94
N ALA A 41 -11.10 5.29 -6.67
CA ALA A 41 -11.14 5.21 -8.12
C ALA A 41 -12.44 4.55 -8.62
N LEU A 42 -12.85 3.45 -8.00
CA LEU A 42 -14.10 2.77 -8.29
C LEU A 42 -15.31 3.64 -7.93
N ASN A 43 -15.32 4.30 -6.77
CA ASN A 43 -16.40 5.20 -6.38
C ASN A 43 -16.53 6.39 -7.34
N LEU A 44 -15.40 6.94 -7.82
CA LEU A 44 -15.40 8.02 -8.81
C LEU A 44 -15.97 7.51 -10.15
N ALA A 45 -15.57 6.31 -10.58
CA ALA A 45 -16.09 5.69 -11.78
C ALA A 45 -17.61 5.41 -11.69
N GLN A 46 -18.06 4.93 -10.53
CA GLN A 46 -19.47 4.78 -10.22
C GLN A 46 -20.19 6.12 -10.26
N ALA A 47 -19.63 7.17 -9.67
CA ALA A 47 -20.27 8.48 -9.63
C ALA A 47 -20.47 9.07 -11.04
N MET A 48 -19.51 8.86 -11.95
CA MET A 48 -19.55 9.35 -13.32
C MET A 48 -20.54 8.57 -14.22
N ASN A 49 -20.69 7.26 -13.99
CA ASN A 49 -21.54 6.39 -14.81
C ASN A 49 -22.91 6.05 -14.19
N CYS A 50 -23.14 6.47 -12.94
CA CYS A 50 -24.41 6.30 -12.26
C CYS A 50 -25.50 7.19 -12.89
N GLN A 51 -26.70 6.62 -13.02
CA GLN A 51 -27.86 7.31 -13.61
C GLN A 51 -28.83 7.85 -12.55
N ALA A 52 -28.63 7.52 -11.26
CA ALA A 52 -29.45 8.01 -10.16
C ALA A 52 -29.24 9.51 -9.88
N ALA A 53 -30.18 10.12 -9.17
CA ALA A 53 -30.14 11.55 -8.79
C ALA A 53 -28.96 11.87 -7.84
N GLU A 54 -28.59 10.93 -6.96
CA GLU A 54 -27.47 11.06 -6.02
C GLU A 54 -26.35 10.05 -6.32
N PRO A 55 -25.45 10.35 -7.27
CA PRO A 55 -24.32 9.48 -7.58
C PRO A 55 -23.21 9.58 -6.50
N PRO A 56 -22.49 8.48 -6.20
CA PRO A 56 -22.76 7.10 -6.58
C PRO A 56 -23.87 6.49 -5.72
N CYS A 57 -24.85 5.80 -6.32
CA CYS A 57 -25.95 5.16 -5.58
C CYS A 57 -25.60 3.77 -5.01
N GLY A 58 -24.60 3.07 -5.59
CA GLY A 58 -24.20 1.72 -5.16
C GLY A 58 -25.13 0.59 -5.62
N GLU A 59 -26.40 0.89 -5.93
CA GLU A 59 -27.42 -0.13 -6.19
C GLU A 59 -27.78 -0.30 -7.67
N CYS A 60 -27.53 0.70 -8.52
CA CYS A 60 -27.89 0.58 -9.94
C CYS A 60 -26.98 -0.42 -10.67
N ALA A 61 -27.46 -0.94 -11.82
CA ALA A 61 -26.73 -1.92 -12.61
C ALA A 61 -25.30 -1.46 -12.98
N ALA A 62 -25.12 -0.19 -13.32
CA ALA A 62 -23.80 0.37 -13.59
C ALA A 62 -22.91 0.33 -12.33
N CYS A 63 -23.42 0.77 -11.17
CA CYS A 63 -22.66 0.75 -9.92
C CYS A 63 -22.26 -0.67 -9.51
N GLN A 64 -23.17 -1.64 -9.60
CA GLN A 64 -22.91 -3.04 -9.27
C GLN A 64 -21.88 -3.66 -10.23
N LYS A 65 -22.02 -3.43 -11.55
CA LYS A 65 -21.03 -3.90 -12.54
C LYS A 65 -19.64 -3.32 -12.29
N ILE A 66 -19.55 -2.03 -11.94
CA ILE A 66 -18.28 -1.36 -11.64
C ILE A 66 -17.67 -1.92 -10.34
N ALA A 67 -18.49 -2.15 -9.30
CA ALA A 67 -18.02 -2.74 -8.05
C ALA A 67 -17.41 -4.14 -8.27
N LEU A 68 -17.96 -4.90 -9.22
CA LEU A 68 -17.47 -6.22 -9.63
C LEU A 68 -16.38 -6.16 -10.72
N ALA A 69 -15.92 -4.97 -11.12
CA ALA A 69 -14.96 -4.75 -12.21
C ALA A 69 -15.37 -5.37 -13.56
N ASN A 70 -16.67 -5.46 -13.85
CA ASN A 70 -17.26 -6.09 -15.03
C ASN A 70 -17.99 -5.11 -15.95
N HIS A 71 -17.77 -3.80 -15.79
CA HIS A 71 -18.42 -2.77 -16.60
C HIS A 71 -17.68 -2.57 -17.93
N ALA A 72 -18.39 -2.54 -19.06
CA ALA A 72 -17.74 -2.50 -20.39
C ALA A 72 -16.86 -1.25 -20.57
N ASP A 73 -17.27 -0.14 -19.97
CA ASP A 73 -16.55 1.14 -20.04
C ASP A 73 -15.65 1.46 -18.84
N VAL A 74 -15.45 0.52 -17.90
CA VAL A 74 -14.49 0.72 -16.81
C VAL A 74 -13.47 -0.42 -16.83
N GLN A 75 -12.23 -0.09 -17.14
CA GLN A 75 -11.15 -1.07 -17.26
C GLN A 75 -10.06 -0.82 -16.23
N ILE A 76 -9.68 -1.87 -15.50
CA ILE A 76 -8.58 -1.83 -14.53
C ILE A 76 -7.36 -2.47 -15.20
N ILE A 77 -6.24 -1.74 -15.20
CA ILE A 77 -4.96 -2.14 -15.77
C ILE A 77 -3.96 -2.14 -14.63
N GLY A 78 -3.24 -3.24 -14.45
CA GLY A 78 -2.26 -3.38 -13.40
C GLY A 78 -1.41 -4.62 -13.61
N LEU A 79 -0.70 -5.04 -12.56
CA LEU A 79 0.13 -6.25 -12.64
C LEU A 79 -0.65 -7.55 -12.48
N THR A 80 -1.88 -7.50 -11.97
CA THR A 80 -2.74 -8.67 -11.86
C THR A 80 -3.11 -9.16 -13.25
N PRO A 81 -2.81 -10.42 -13.62
CA PRO A 81 -3.25 -10.96 -14.89
C PRO A 81 -4.78 -11.01 -14.90
N ASN A 82 -5.40 -10.59 -16.00
CA ASN A 82 -6.79 -10.97 -16.30
C ASN A 82 -6.93 -12.48 -16.12
N ARG A 83 -8.02 -12.92 -15.46
CA ARG A 83 -8.32 -14.32 -15.10
C ARG A 83 -8.17 -15.33 -16.25
N ASP A 84 -8.13 -14.88 -17.50
CA ASP A 84 -8.02 -15.72 -18.71
C ASP A 84 -6.59 -15.90 -19.24
N SER A 85 -5.57 -15.30 -18.60
CA SER A 85 -4.19 -15.38 -19.07
C SER A 85 -3.44 -16.52 -18.38
N ALA A 86 -3.59 -17.75 -18.86
CA ALA A 86 -2.91 -18.96 -18.39
C ALA A 86 -1.37 -18.99 -18.63
N LYS A 87 -0.70 -17.84 -18.64
CA LYS A 87 0.76 -17.71 -18.67
C LYS A 87 1.20 -16.87 -17.49
N ALA A 88 1.40 -17.55 -16.36
CA ALA A 88 2.01 -17.03 -15.15
C ALA A 88 3.49 -16.68 -15.41
N ASN A 89 3.74 -15.52 -16.01
CA ASN A 89 4.98 -14.80 -15.78
C ASN A 89 4.66 -13.66 -14.81
N THR A 90 5.33 -13.67 -13.67
CA THR A 90 5.36 -12.58 -12.68
C THR A 90 5.82 -11.30 -13.37
N ARG A 91 4.90 -10.57 -14.00
CA ARG A 91 5.21 -9.28 -14.62
C ARG A 91 5.51 -8.30 -13.50
N VAL A 92 6.74 -7.80 -13.47
CA VAL A 92 7.17 -6.75 -12.52
C VAL A 92 6.71 -5.37 -13.01
N GLU A 93 6.43 -5.24 -14.31
CA GLU A 93 6.12 -3.98 -14.98
C GLU A 93 4.87 -4.08 -15.86
N ILE A 94 4.17 -2.96 -16.00
CA ILE A 94 3.04 -2.76 -16.91
C ILE A 94 3.62 -2.44 -18.30
N GLY A 95 3.52 -3.42 -19.19
CA GLY A 95 4.10 -3.34 -20.54
C GLY A 95 3.28 -2.47 -21.51
N ILE A 96 3.97 -1.98 -22.55
CA ILE A 96 3.40 -1.10 -23.58
C ILE A 96 2.16 -1.67 -24.28
N ASP A 97 2.08 -2.99 -24.48
CA ASP A 97 0.96 -3.61 -25.21
C ASP A 97 -0.38 -3.41 -24.48
N GLN A 98 -0.37 -3.44 -23.14
CA GLN A 98 -1.57 -3.17 -22.34
C GLN A 98 -2.04 -1.73 -22.53
N ILE A 99 -1.11 -0.78 -22.53
CA ILE A 99 -1.41 0.64 -22.76
C ILE A 99 -1.91 0.88 -24.19
N ARG A 100 -1.33 0.22 -25.20
CA ARG A 100 -1.81 0.33 -26.59
C ARG A 100 -3.22 -0.21 -26.76
N GLN A 101 -3.54 -1.34 -26.14
CA GLN A 101 -4.91 -1.89 -26.15
C GLN A 101 -5.90 -0.92 -25.49
N MET A 102 -5.50 -0.33 -24.36
CA MET A 102 -6.28 0.70 -23.69
C MET A 102 -6.46 1.95 -24.56
N GLN A 103 -5.43 2.44 -25.24
CA GLN A 103 -5.55 3.59 -26.17
C GLN A 103 -6.49 3.30 -27.34
N HIS A 104 -6.41 2.09 -27.91
CA HIS A 104 -7.35 1.69 -28.94
C HIS A 104 -8.78 1.69 -28.40
N SER A 105 -9.00 1.10 -27.23
CA SER A 105 -10.29 1.16 -26.53
C SER A 105 -10.74 2.60 -26.26
N ALA A 106 -9.85 3.50 -25.85
CA ALA A 106 -10.14 4.90 -25.56
C ALA A 106 -10.59 5.69 -26.81
N SER A 107 -10.14 5.29 -28.00
CA SER A 107 -10.58 5.91 -29.26
C SER A 107 -12.03 5.58 -29.65
N LEU A 108 -12.63 4.55 -29.02
CA LEU A 108 -14.00 4.13 -29.25
C LEU A 108 -14.95 4.81 -28.25
N PRO A 109 -16.18 5.16 -28.66
CA PRO A 109 -17.18 5.75 -27.76
C PRO A 109 -17.56 4.77 -26.63
N PRO A 110 -18.07 5.29 -25.48
CA PRO A 110 -18.61 4.45 -24.42
C PRO A 110 -19.75 3.54 -24.92
N PHE A 111 -19.79 2.31 -24.46
CA PHE A 111 -20.78 1.30 -24.85
C PHE A 111 -22.09 1.40 -24.06
N GLU A 112 -22.02 1.44 -22.73
CA GLU A 112 -23.18 1.48 -21.82
C GLU A 112 -23.12 2.65 -20.81
N GLY A 113 -21.94 3.21 -20.56
CA GLY A 113 -21.68 4.31 -19.63
C GLY A 113 -21.74 5.70 -20.24
N ARG A 114 -21.69 6.73 -19.40
CA ARG A 114 -21.54 8.13 -19.82
C ARG A 114 -20.09 8.46 -20.14
N TYR A 115 -19.17 7.87 -19.38
CA TYR A 115 -17.73 8.04 -19.47
C TYR A 115 -17.04 6.68 -19.59
N LYS A 116 -15.94 6.67 -20.34
CA LYS A 116 -15.03 5.53 -20.41
C LYS A 116 -13.85 5.79 -19.49
N ILE A 117 -13.63 4.89 -18.54
CA ILE A 117 -12.74 5.13 -17.41
C ILE A 117 -11.67 4.03 -17.38
N PHE A 118 -10.41 4.45 -17.37
CA PHE A 118 -9.27 3.55 -17.27
C PHE A 118 -8.56 3.78 -15.94
N ILE A 119 -8.55 2.77 -15.10
CA ILE A 119 -7.87 2.78 -13.80
C ILE A 119 -6.54 2.06 -13.97
N ILE A 120 -5.42 2.75 -13.76
CA ILE A 120 -4.07 2.18 -13.81
C ILE A 120 -3.60 2.00 -12.37
N ASP A 121 -3.56 0.75 -11.91
CA ASP A 121 -3.10 0.39 -10.56
C ASP A 121 -1.59 0.12 -10.54
N GLY A 122 -0.87 0.85 -9.69
CA GLY A 122 0.59 0.81 -9.62
C GLY A 122 1.25 1.51 -10.80
N ALA A 123 0.86 2.75 -11.08
CA ALA A 123 1.38 3.54 -12.20
C ALA A 123 2.92 3.70 -12.16
N GLU A 124 3.54 3.67 -10.99
CA GLU A 124 5.00 3.64 -10.81
C GLU A 124 5.69 2.42 -11.46
N ARG A 125 4.91 1.40 -11.83
CA ARG A 125 5.39 0.17 -12.50
C ARG A 125 5.20 0.21 -14.02
N LEU A 126 4.79 1.35 -14.58
CA LEU A 126 4.77 1.54 -16.03
C LEU A 126 6.20 1.46 -16.57
N SER A 127 6.41 0.65 -17.61
CA SER A 127 7.67 0.71 -18.36
C SER A 127 7.82 2.11 -18.97
N THR A 128 9.06 2.53 -19.25
CA THR A 128 9.34 3.83 -19.85
C THR A 128 8.56 4.03 -21.16
N GLU A 129 8.47 2.99 -21.97
CA GLU A 129 7.72 3.01 -23.23
C GLU A 129 6.21 3.09 -23.01
N ALA A 130 5.69 2.39 -21.98
CA ALA A 130 4.28 2.44 -21.60
C ALA A 130 3.87 3.84 -21.13
N ALA A 131 4.70 4.48 -20.29
CA ALA A 131 4.47 5.85 -19.82
C ALA A 131 4.50 6.87 -20.98
N ASN A 132 5.47 6.75 -21.89
CA ASN A 132 5.55 7.61 -23.08
C ASN A 132 4.36 7.40 -24.03
N CYS A 133 3.87 6.16 -24.13
CA CYS A 133 2.67 5.87 -24.90
C CYS A 133 1.47 6.62 -24.30
N LEU A 134 1.27 6.51 -22.99
CA LEU A 134 0.16 7.15 -22.25
C LEU A 134 0.15 8.68 -22.41
N LEU A 135 1.31 9.34 -22.46
CA LEU A 135 1.42 10.79 -22.63
C LEU A 135 0.65 11.30 -23.84
N LYS A 136 0.66 10.58 -24.97
CA LYS A 136 -0.06 11.00 -26.18
C LYS A 136 -1.57 11.15 -25.93
N THR A 137 -2.14 10.30 -25.09
CA THR A 137 -3.58 10.32 -24.79
C THR A 137 -3.92 11.29 -23.66
N LEU A 138 -2.97 11.54 -22.75
CA LEU A 138 -3.12 12.59 -21.72
C LEU A 138 -2.99 14.01 -22.31
N GLU A 139 -2.20 14.18 -23.37
CA GLU A 139 -2.03 15.47 -24.06
C GLU A 139 -3.25 15.85 -24.89
N GLU A 140 -3.84 14.89 -25.59
CA GLU A 140 -4.99 15.09 -26.48
C GLU A 140 -6.13 14.15 -26.06
N PRO A 141 -6.84 14.43 -24.95
CA PRO A 141 -7.92 13.58 -24.48
C PRO A 141 -9.08 13.61 -25.48
N VAL A 142 -9.48 12.43 -25.97
CA VAL A 142 -10.58 12.28 -26.93
C VAL A 142 -11.89 12.01 -26.19
N GLY A 143 -12.90 12.84 -26.42
CA GLY A 143 -14.27 12.58 -25.99
C GLY A 143 -14.46 12.50 -24.47
N LYS A 144 -15.25 11.52 -24.01
CA LYS A 144 -15.62 11.31 -22.59
C LYS A 144 -14.75 10.23 -21.93
N VAL A 145 -13.44 10.30 -22.13
CA VAL A 145 -12.47 9.36 -21.54
C VAL A 145 -11.81 9.97 -20.31
N ILE A 146 -11.68 9.20 -19.24
CA ILE A 146 -11.07 9.61 -17.98
C ILE A 146 -10.01 8.57 -17.55
N PHE A 147 -8.83 9.04 -17.20
CA PHE A 147 -7.75 8.24 -16.64
C PHE A 147 -7.64 8.43 -15.13
N ILE A 148 -7.52 7.34 -14.38
CA ILE A 148 -7.28 7.36 -12.93
C ILE A 148 -6.04 6.54 -12.66
N LEU A 149 -4.94 7.21 -12.32
CA LEU A 149 -3.66 6.59 -12.02
C LEU A 149 -3.53 6.44 -10.51
N LEU A 150 -3.19 5.25 -10.03
CA LEU A 150 -2.93 4.96 -8.62
C LEU A 150 -1.44 4.78 -8.43
N THR A 151 -0.86 5.49 -7.46
CA THR A 151 0.56 5.31 -7.13
C THR A 151 0.83 5.38 -5.64
N THR A 152 1.86 4.67 -5.20
CA THR A 152 2.40 4.81 -3.84
C THR A 152 3.29 6.03 -3.69
N ASN A 153 3.99 6.43 -4.76
CA ASN A 153 4.92 7.55 -4.75
C ASN A 153 5.02 8.15 -6.16
N ASP A 154 4.58 9.39 -6.31
CA ASP A 154 4.58 10.07 -7.60
C ASP A 154 5.97 10.47 -8.09
N ARG A 155 7.00 10.48 -7.24
CA ARG A 155 8.39 10.70 -7.65
C ARG A 155 8.96 9.57 -8.50
N LEU A 156 8.33 8.39 -8.46
CA LEU A 156 8.69 7.25 -9.31
C LEU A 156 8.09 7.36 -10.71
N LEU A 157 7.19 8.32 -10.94
CA LEU A 157 6.58 8.59 -12.24
C LEU A 157 7.32 9.70 -12.99
N PRO A 158 7.31 9.66 -14.34
CA PRO A 158 7.80 10.79 -15.13
C PRO A 158 7.01 12.07 -14.81
N ALA A 159 7.73 13.18 -14.57
CA ALA A 159 7.13 14.48 -14.27
C ALA A 159 6.15 14.96 -15.37
N THR A 160 6.34 14.52 -16.62
CA THR A 160 5.46 14.79 -17.76
C THR A 160 4.08 14.16 -17.66
N VAL A 161 3.96 13.02 -16.97
CA VAL A 161 2.68 12.35 -16.68
C VAL A 161 2.00 13.06 -15.52
N VAL A 162 2.76 13.32 -14.45
CA VAL A 162 2.25 13.96 -13.23
C VAL A 162 1.67 15.36 -13.53
N SER A 163 2.34 16.15 -14.37
CA SER A 163 1.91 17.51 -14.71
C SER A 163 0.59 17.59 -15.48
N ARG A 164 0.13 16.48 -16.07
CA ARG A 164 -1.13 16.39 -16.83
C ARG A 164 -2.27 15.78 -16.04
N CYS A 165 -2.01 15.34 -14.81
CA CYS A 165 -3.00 14.75 -13.94
C CYS A 165 -3.40 15.73 -12.83
N GLN A 166 -4.68 15.72 -12.46
CA GLN A 166 -5.11 16.34 -11.22
C GLN A 166 -4.65 15.46 -10.05
N ARG A 167 -3.64 15.91 -9.30
CA ARG A 167 -3.11 15.20 -8.14
C ARG A 167 -4.09 15.28 -6.96
N LEU A 168 -4.43 14.10 -6.43
CA LEU A 168 -5.21 13.94 -5.20
C LEU A 168 -4.42 13.02 -4.26
N GLU A 169 -4.12 13.55 -3.07
CA GLU A 169 -3.34 12.83 -2.07
C GLU A 169 -4.26 12.25 -1.00
N LEU A 170 -4.12 10.95 -0.74
CA LEU A 170 -4.84 10.23 0.30
C LEU A 170 -3.88 10.03 1.48
N SER A 171 -4.20 10.64 2.61
CA SER A 171 -3.39 10.58 3.82
C SER A 171 -3.85 9.46 4.75
N PRO A 172 -2.97 8.80 5.51
CA PRO A 172 -3.40 7.83 6.51
C PRO A 172 -4.38 8.44 7.52
N MET A 173 -5.34 7.63 7.97
CA MET A 173 -6.33 8.05 8.97
C MET A 173 -5.75 7.99 10.38
N ALA A 174 -6.30 8.76 11.31
CA ALA A 174 -5.93 8.63 12.71
C ALA A 174 -6.36 7.24 13.24
N ALA A 175 -5.59 6.66 14.16
CA ALA A 175 -5.90 5.34 14.71
C ALA A 175 -7.31 5.29 15.34
N SER A 176 -7.74 6.38 16.00
CA SER A 176 -9.10 6.48 16.55
C SER A 176 -10.20 6.46 15.47
N GLU A 177 -9.95 7.04 14.30
CA GLU A 177 -10.89 7.01 13.18
C GLU A 177 -10.96 5.61 12.57
N VAL A 178 -9.83 4.91 12.45
CA VAL A 178 -9.79 3.52 11.98
C VAL A 178 -10.52 2.59 12.95
N GLU A 179 -10.28 2.75 14.26
CA GLU A 179 -10.96 1.98 15.31
C GLU A 179 -12.49 2.19 15.24
N ALA A 180 -12.93 3.45 15.16
CA ALA A 180 -14.35 3.79 15.03
C ALA A 180 -14.96 3.20 13.74
N ALA A 181 -14.23 3.24 12.63
CA ALA A 181 -14.66 2.67 11.35
C ALA A 181 -14.82 1.14 11.44
N LEU A 182 -13.86 0.43 12.04
CA LEU A 182 -13.91 -1.02 12.22
C LEU A 182 -15.07 -1.46 13.13
N ASN A 183 -15.26 -0.76 14.25
CA ASN A 183 -16.34 -1.06 15.20
C ASN A 183 -17.72 -0.84 14.59
N SER A 184 -17.95 0.32 13.97
CA SER A 184 -19.27 0.70 13.45
C SER A 184 -19.59 0.10 12.09
N GLY A 185 -18.60 -0.02 11.19
CA GLY A 185 -18.81 -0.49 9.82
C GLY A 185 -18.75 -2.01 9.69
N TRP A 186 -17.85 -2.68 10.43
CA TRP A 186 -17.61 -4.12 10.31
C TRP A 186 -17.97 -4.91 11.56
N GLY A 187 -18.42 -4.25 12.64
CA GLY A 187 -18.83 -4.94 13.88
C GLY A 187 -17.69 -5.67 14.58
N ILE A 188 -16.45 -5.22 14.40
CA ILE A 188 -15.27 -5.84 15.01
C ILE A 188 -15.26 -5.56 16.51
N GLU A 189 -14.79 -6.52 17.31
CA GLU A 189 -14.66 -6.35 18.76
C GLU A 189 -13.71 -5.18 19.12
N PRO A 190 -14.03 -4.33 20.11
CA PRO A 190 -13.23 -3.14 20.42
C PRO A 190 -11.75 -3.41 20.69
N GLN A 191 -11.41 -4.52 21.35
CA GLN A 191 -10.01 -4.87 21.62
C GLN A 191 -9.25 -5.21 20.33
N LYS A 192 -9.85 -6.03 19.45
CA LYS A 192 -9.29 -6.38 18.14
C LYS A 192 -9.21 -5.14 17.25
N ALA A 193 -10.24 -4.29 17.22
CA ALA A 193 -10.26 -3.06 16.45
C ALA A 193 -9.16 -2.07 16.87
N LYS A 194 -8.94 -1.89 18.18
CA LYS A 194 -7.85 -1.05 18.71
C LYS A 194 -6.48 -1.55 18.28
N LEU A 195 -6.24 -2.87 18.34
CA LEU A 195 -4.99 -3.47 17.87
C LEU A 195 -4.80 -3.26 16.36
N LEU A 196 -5.80 -3.61 15.55
CA LEU A 196 -5.73 -3.47 14.10
C LEU A 196 -5.57 -2.02 13.65
N ALA A 197 -6.22 -1.07 14.33
CA ALA A 197 -6.08 0.34 14.06
C ALA A 197 -4.63 0.81 14.22
N ARG A 198 -3.93 0.35 15.28
CA ARG A 198 -2.51 0.65 15.52
C ARG A 198 -1.61 0.00 14.47
N LEU A 199 -1.80 -1.29 14.21
CA LEU A 199 -1.00 -2.03 13.22
C LEU A 199 -1.19 -1.53 11.78
N SER A 200 -2.34 -0.92 11.47
CA SER A 200 -2.64 -0.46 10.11
C SER A 200 -1.88 0.78 9.67
N HIS A 201 -1.21 1.50 10.59
CA HIS A 201 -0.61 2.81 10.33
C HIS A 201 -1.58 3.79 9.64
N GLY A 202 -2.88 3.72 9.96
CA GLY A 202 -3.92 4.55 9.36
C GLY A 202 -4.44 4.06 8.00
N CYS A 203 -4.01 2.89 7.52
CA CYS A 203 -4.48 2.28 6.28
C CYS A 203 -5.69 1.38 6.54
N LEU A 204 -6.90 1.94 6.47
CA LEU A 204 -8.14 1.24 6.76
C LEU A 204 -8.31 -0.07 5.96
N GLY A 205 -7.93 -0.07 4.67
CA GLY A 205 -8.06 -1.27 3.84
C GLY A 205 -7.24 -2.45 4.36
N TRP A 206 -6.07 -2.20 4.94
CA TRP A 206 -5.26 -3.24 5.56
C TRP A 206 -5.91 -3.74 6.84
N ALA A 207 -6.42 -2.81 7.66
CA ALA A 207 -7.10 -3.13 8.92
C ALA A 207 -8.34 -4.00 8.70
N VAL A 208 -9.13 -3.71 7.65
CA VAL A 208 -10.30 -4.52 7.26
C VAL A 208 -9.87 -5.90 6.79
N SER A 209 -8.85 -6.00 5.93
CA SER A 209 -8.33 -7.30 5.49
C SER A 209 -7.84 -8.15 6.67
N ALA A 210 -7.08 -7.56 7.59
CA ALA A 210 -6.60 -8.24 8.80
C ALA A 210 -7.71 -8.56 9.81
N ALA A 211 -8.85 -7.87 9.74
CA ALA A 211 -10.02 -8.20 10.56
C ALA A 211 -10.76 -9.44 10.04
N LEU A 212 -10.84 -9.58 8.70
CA LEU A 212 -11.53 -10.65 7.99
C LEU A 212 -10.69 -11.92 7.83
N ASP A 213 -9.37 -11.78 7.80
CA ASP A 213 -8.40 -12.88 7.64
C ASP A 213 -7.43 -12.92 8.82
N ASP A 214 -7.66 -13.86 9.74
CA ASP A 214 -6.80 -14.07 10.91
C ASP A 214 -5.42 -14.64 10.54
N ASP A 215 -5.23 -15.19 9.32
CA ASP A 215 -3.94 -15.72 8.91
C ASP A 215 -2.88 -14.62 8.74
N LEU A 216 -3.31 -13.39 8.43
CA LEU A 216 -2.42 -12.22 8.40
C LEU A 216 -1.80 -11.95 9.78
N LEU A 217 -2.60 -12.02 10.85
CA LEU A 217 -2.12 -11.82 12.22
C LEU A 217 -1.22 -12.97 12.69
N LYS A 218 -1.56 -14.22 12.33
CA LYS A 218 -0.71 -15.38 12.63
C LYS A 218 0.63 -15.29 11.92
N LEU A 219 0.64 -14.93 10.64
CA LEU A 219 1.87 -14.77 9.86
C LEU A 219 2.74 -13.64 10.43
N ARG A 220 2.14 -12.53 10.86
CA ARG A 220 2.86 -11.46 11.58
C ARG A 220 3.52 -12.01 12.85
N ALA A 221 2.78 -12.73 13.69
CA ALA A 221 3.32 -13.29 14.93
C ALA A 221 4.51 -14.22 14.66
N GLN A 222 4.39 -15.12 13.68
CA GLN A 222 5.47 -16.01 13.26
C GLN A 222 6.71 -15.25 12.78
N LYS A 223 6.54 -14.17 12.01
CA LYS A 223 7.65 -13.33 11.54
C LYS A 223 8.34 -12.60 12.69
N ILE A 224 7.58 -12.13 13.67
CA ILE A 224 8.12 -11.51 14.87
C ILE A 224 8.91 -12.52 15.70
N ASP A 225 8.35 -13.71 15.98
CA ASP A 225 9.05 -14.74 16.75
C ASP A 225 10.33 -15.18 16.05
N ARG A 226 10.27 -15.40 14.74
CA ARG A 226 11.45 -15.71 13.93
C ARG A 226 12.50 -14.61 14.01
N PHE A 227 12.09 -13.34 13.93
CA PHE A 227 13.01 -12.20 14.08
C PHE A 227 13.73 -12.25 15.44
N PHE A 228 13.03 -12.57 16.53
CA PHE A 228 13.67 -12.71 17.83
C PHE A 228 14.70 -13.84 17.87
N ASP A 229 14.36 -15.01 17.36
CA ASP A 229 15.28 -16.15 17.30
C ASP A 229 16.59 -15.72 16.61
N ILE A 230 16.50 -14.98 15.50
CA ILE A 230 17.65 -14.49 14.74
C ILE A 230 18.45 -13.40 15.50
N THR A 231 17.77 -12.54 16.28
CA THR A 231 18.47 -11.53 17.09
C THR A 231 19.30 -12.15 18.21
N GLU A 232 18.94 -13.34 18.68
CA GLU A 232 19.66 -14.07 19.74
C GLU A 232 20.63 -15.12 19.19
N ALA A 233 20.43 -15.53 17.93
CA ALA A 233 21.26 -16.48 17.19
C ALA A 233 22.72 -16.04 16.94
N ASP A 234 23.54 -17.00 16.55
CA ASP A 234 24.91 -16.75 16.11
C ASP A 234 25.01 -16.15 14.69
N TYR A 235 26.22 -15.89 14.21
CA TYR A 235 26.39 -15.27 12.89
C TYR A 235 26.11 -16.24 11.75
N GLU A 236 26.29 -17.55 11.97
CA GLU A 236 26.03 -18.56 10.96
C GLU A 236 24.53 -18.63 10.67
N GLU A 237 23.70 -18.72 11.70
CA GLU A 237 22.25 -18.73 11.59
C GLU A 237 21.70 -17.41 11.03
N ARG A 238 22.24 -16.27 11.47
CA ARG A 238 21.87 -14.95 10.93
C ARG A 238 22.16 -14.83 9.43
N PHE A 239 23.32 -15.28 8.97
CA PHE A 239 23.67 -15.25 7.55
C PHE A 239 22.87 -16.27 6.73
N ALA A 240 22.56 -17.44 7.30
CA ALA A 240 21.65 -18.39 6.67
C ALA A 240 20.27 -17.76 6.43
N TYR A 241 19.76 -17.01 7.42
CA TYR A 241 18.49 -16.29 7.28
C TYR A 241 18.56 -15.14 6.27
N ALA A 242 19.62 -14.34 6.29
CA ALA A 242 19.86 -13.30 5.28
C ALA A 242 19.87 -13.88 3.85
N SER A 243 20.51 -15.05 3.65
CA SER A 243 20.49 -15.75 2.36
C SER A 243 19.09 -16.24 1.98
N GLN A 244 18.29 -16.73 2.94
CA GLN A 244 16.90 -17.12 2.69
C GLN A 244 16.07 -15.92 2.23
N LEU A 245 16.18 -14.78 2.94
CA LEU A 245 15.49 -13.55 2.57
C LEU A 245 15.95 -13.02 1.21
N ALA A 246 17.23 -13.13 0.86
CA ALA A 246 17.72 -12.73 -0.45
C ALA A 246 17.11 -13.57 -1.58
N VAL A 247 16.96 -14.89 -1.39
CA VAL A 247 16.26 -15.77 -2.34
C VAL A 247 14.80 -15.36 -2.46
N GLN A 248 14.12 -15.12 -1.33
CA GLN A 248 12.72 -14.68 -1.33
C GLN A 248 12.54 -13.32 -1.98
N PHE A 249 13.49 -12.39 -1.82
CA PHE A 249 13.45 -11.07 -2.46
C PHE A 249 13.45 -11.18 -3.99
N SER A 250 14.21 -12.14 -4.54
CA SER A 250 14.23 -12.38 -5.99
C SER A 250 12.88 -12.86 -6.54
N GLN A 251 12.08 -13.54 -5.70
CA GLN A 251 10.77 -14.06 -6.07
C GLN A 251 9.64 -13.06 -5.80
N ASN A 252 9.70 -12.38 -4.65
CA ASN A 252 8.72 -11.42 -4.19
C ASN A 252 9.39 -10.29 -3.38
N ARG A 253 9.66 -9.18 -4.06
CA ARG A 253 10.29 -7.99 -3.47
C ARG A 253 9.46 -7.37 -2.35
N GLU A 254 8.14 -7.34 -2.50
CA GLU A 254 7.21 -6.73 -1.53
C GLU A 254 7.20 -7.48 -0.21
N MET A 255 7.31 -8.81 -0.25
CA MET A 255 7.28 -9.63 0.95
C MET A 255 8.45 -9.29 1.90
N VAL A 256 9.67 -9.18 1.36
CA VAL A 256 10.87 -8.87 2.14
C VAL A 256 10.87 -7.41 2.60
N GLN A 257 10.36 -6.48 1.79
CA GLN A 257 10.15 -5.10 2.24
C GLN A 257 9.18 -5.06 3.44
N GLY A 258 8.09 -5.83 3.39
CA GLY A 258 7.18 -5.97 4.52
C GLY A 258 7.80 -6.60 5.77
N GLU A 259 8.84 -7.44 5.65
CA GLU A 259 9.61 -7.90 6.81
C GLU A 259 10.49 -6.80 7.41
N LEU A 260 11.15 -6.01 6.57
CA LEU A 260 11.95 -4.88 7.04
C LEU A 260 11.09 -3.80 7.70
N ASP A 261 9.90 -3.53 7.15
CA ASP A 261 8.94 -2.61 7.74
C ASP A 261 8.47 -3.11 9.13
N LEU A 262 8.20 -4.41 9.26
CA LEU A 262 7.85 -5.03 10.54
C LEU A 262 8.97 -4.90 11.58
N TRP A 263 10.22 -5.12 11.18
CA TRP A 263 11.37 -4.93 12.06
C TRP A 263 11.56 -3.45 12.43
N LEU A 264 11.35 -2.55 11.48
CA LEU A 264 11.43 -1.11 11.71
C LEU A 264 10.37 -0.66 12.72
N ASP A 265 9.14 -1.15 12.62
CA ASP A 265 8.07 -0.89 13.59
C ASP A 265 8.44 -1.41 14.98
N TRP A 266 9.02 -2.61 15.07
CA TRP A 266 9.50 -3.17 16.33
C TRP A 266 10.57 -2.29 16.98
N TRP A 267 11.61 -1.89 16.24
CA TRP A 267 12.69 -1.06 16.77
C TRP A 267 12.23 0.38 17.06
N ARG A 268 11.26 0.90 16.31
CA ARG A 268 10.60 2.17 16.61
C ARG A 268 9.86 2.10 17.93
N ASP A 269 9.11 1.02 18.18
CA ASP A 269 8.40 0.86 19.46
C ASP A 269 9.38 0.69 20.63
N LEU A 270 10.50 0.00 20.43
CA LEU A 270 11.58 -0.05 21.44
C LEU A 270 12.12 1.36 21.76
N LEU A 271 12.31 2.21 20.76
CA LEU A 271 12.72 3.59 20.95
C LEU A 271 11.68 4.37 21.77
N LEU A 272 10.40 4.23 21.43
CA LEU A 272 9.30 4.91 22.11
C LEU A 272 9.19 4.49 23.58
N VAL A 273 9.29 3.20 23.86
CA VAL A 273 9.31 2.67 25.23
C VAL A 273 10.52 3.18 26.01
N LYS A 274 11.69 3.28 25.37
CA LYS A 274 12.92 3.80 26.02
C LYS A 274 12.82 5.28 26.40
N VAL A 275 11.99 6.04 25.69
CA VAL A 275 11.75 7.48 25.93
C VAL A 275 10.44 7.70 26.73
N GLU A 276 9.86 6.63 27.29
CA GLU A 276 8.64 6.68 28.11
C GLU A 276 7.37 7.17 27.37
N CYS A 277 7.35 6.99 26.04
CA CYS A 277 6.22 7.31 25.17
C CYS A 277 5.43 6.05 24.74
N SER A 278 5.06 5.19 25.69
CA SER A 278 4.39 3.91 25.39
C SER A 278 2.98 4.06 24.81
N ASP A 279 2.31 5.20 25.03
CA ASP A 279 0.93 5.44 24.54
C ASP A 279 0.79 5.45 23.01
N ILE A 280 1.91 5.63 22.30
CA ILE A 280 1.97 5.75 20.84
C ILE A 280 2.61 4.55 20.13
N ILE A 281 2.86 3.44 20.84
CA ILE A 281 3.40 2.22 20.23
C ILE A 281 2.41 1.57 19.25
N THR A 282 2.99 0.83 18.30
CA THR A 282 2.27 0.10 17.24
C THR A 282 1.90 -1.30 17.72
N ASN A 283 2.87 -2.03 18.28
CA ASN A 283 2.78 -3.42 18.74
C ASN A 283 2.29 -3.48 20.20
N VAL A 284 1.08 -2.95 20.44
CA VAL A 284 0.46 -2.92 21.79
C VAL A 284 0.28 -4.33 22.38
N ASP A 285 0.09 -5.33 21.52
CA ASP A 285 0.01 -6.75 21.89
C ASP A 285 1.31 -7.30 22.50
N LEU A 286 2.44 -6.65 22.25
CA LEU A 286 3.78 -7.09 22.69
C LEU A 286 4.44 -6.09 23.66
N GLU A 287 3.66 -5.20 24.29
CA GLU A 287 4.16 -4.14 25.17
C GLU A 287 5.08 -4.67 26.29
N ALA A 288 4.66 -5.74 26.98
CA ALA A 288 5.47 -6.34 28.05
C ALA A 288 6.85 -6.80 27.55
N ARG A 289 6.90 -7.41 26.36
CA ARG A 289 8.14 -7.87 25.72
C ARG A 289 8.99 -6.68 25.24
N LEU A 290 8.36 -5.63 24.71
CA LEU A 290 9.05 -4.38 24.33
C LEU A 290 9.75 -3.74 25.54
N ILE A 291 9.08 -3.65 26.69
CA ILE A 291 9.65 -3.11 27.93
C ILE A 291 10.86 -3.92 28.40
N GLU A 292 10.77 -5.25 28.35
CA GLU A 292 11.87 -6.13 28.73
C GLU A 292 13.08 -5.97 27.80
N VAL A 293 12.86 -6.01 26.48
CA VAL A 293 13.91 -5.90 25.46
C VAL A 293 14.54 -4.51 25.45
N ALA A 294 13.75 -3.45 25.65
CA ALA A 294 14.24 -2.08 25.68
C ALA A 294 15.28 -1.85 26.79
N ARG A 295 15.24 -2.62 27.89
CA ARG A 295 16.25 -2.55 28.96
C ARG A 295 17.63 -3.00 28.49
N SER A 296 17.70 -3.96 27.57
CA SER A 296 18.95 -4.54 27.07
C SER A 296 19.70 -3.67 26.06
N TYR A 297 19.06 -2.63 25.52
CA TYR A 297 19.63 -1.77 24.48
C TYR A 297 19.73 -0.30 24.92
N SER A 298 20.80 0.36 24.48
CA SER A 298 20.95 1.81 24.61
C SER A 298 20.20 2.55 23.51
N LEU A 299 19.86 3.83 23.76
CA LEU A 299 19.21 4.69 22.75
C LEU A 299 20.05 4.80 21.47
N ALA A 300 21.39 4.85 21.61
CA ALA A 300 22.32 4.93 20.49
C ALA A 300 22.29 3.65 19.62
N GLN A 301 22.24 2.46 20.25
CA GLN A 301 22.11 1.19 19.54
C GLN A 301 20.77 1.10 18.80
N ILE A 302 19.66 1.45 19.47
CA ILE A 302 18.33 1.44 18.84
C ILE A 302 18.31 2.35 17.61
N LYS A 303 18.82 3.58 17.74
CA LYS A 303 18.91 4.55 16.63
C LYS A 303 19.78 4.05 15.48
N ALA A 304 20.91 3.40 15.79
CA ALA A 304 21.79 2.82 14.78
C ALA A 304 21.05 1.74 13.97
N VAL A 305 20.36 0.81 14.65
CA VAL A 305 19.61 -0.26 13.97
C VAL A 305 18.47 0.28 13.11
N ILE A 306 17.70 1.24 13.61
CA ILE A 306 16.66 1.93 12.82
C ILE A 306 17.28 2.53 11.54
N SER A 307 18.44 3.18 11.66
CA SER A 307 19.12 3.77 10.50
C SER A 307 19.61 2.71 9.52
N SER A 308 20.17 1.59 10.00
CA SER A 308 20.59 0.46 9.17
C SER A 308 19.41 -0.22 8.46
N LEU A 309 18.26 -0.39 9.13
CA LEU A 309 17.03 -0.92 8.52
C LEU A 309 16.51 -0.02 7.40
N GLN A 310 16.46 1.30 7.64
CA GLN A 310 16.04 2.27 6.64
C GLN A 310 16.99 2.29 5.43
N ALA A 311 18.30 2.25 5.67
CA ALA A 311 19.31 2.19 4.62
C ALA A 311 19.20 0.89 3.81
N ALA A 312 19.03 -0.26 4.46
CA ALA A 312 18.85 -1.55 3.81
C ALA A 312 17.60 -1.57 2.92
N GLY A 313 16.46 -1.09 3.44
CA GLY A 313 15.21 -0.98 2.67
C GLY A 313 15.38 -0.14 1.41
N GLU A 314 16.06 1.01 1.52
CA GLU A 314 16.34 1.88 0.38
C GLU A 314 17.29 1.25 -0.64
N GLN A 315 18.38 0.64 -0.19
CA GLN A 315 19.34 -0.06 -1.06
C GLN A 315 18.67 -1.18 -1.86
N LEU A 316 17.78 -1.96 -1.21
CA LEU A 316 17.00 -3.00 -1.89
C LEU A 316 16.06 -2.41 -2.96
N ARG A 317 15.44 -1.25 -2.72
CA ARG A 317 14.61 -0.56 -3.72
C ARG A 317 15.44 -0.04 -4.90
N GLN A 318 16.69 0.34 -4.66
CA GLN A 318 17.64 0.79 -5.68
C GLN A 318 18.35 -0.37 -6.42
N ASN A 319 17.85 -1.61 -6.30
CA ASN A 319 18.42 -2.81 -6.92
C ASN A 319 19.86 -3.15 -6.50
N ALA A 320 20.26 -2.81 -5.27
CA ALA A 320 21.50 -3.33 -4.69
C ALA A 320 21.44 -4.87 -4.53
N ASN A 321 22.59 -5.52 -4.37
CA ASN A 321 22.66 -6.97 -4.17
C ASN A 321 21.96 -7.35 -2.84
N PRO A 322 20.81 -8.07 -2.88
CA PRO A 322 20.00 -8.30 -1.68
C PRO A 322 20.73 -9.07 -0.59
N ARG A 323 21.57 -10.04 -0.99
CA ARG A 323 22.32 -10.87 -0.06
C ARG A 323 23.29 -10.04 0.76
N LEU A 324 24.09 -9.20 0.10
CA LEU A 324 25.07 -8.34 0.78
C LEU A 324 24.39 -7.34 1.71
N VAL A 325 23.31 -6.71 1.25
CA VAL A 325 22.56 -5.73 2.06
C VAL A 325 22.00 -6.38 3.33
N LEU A 326 21.40 -7.57 3.21
CA LEU A 326 20.82 -8.29 4.34
C LEU A 326 21.91 -8.87 5.27
N GLU A 327 23.04 -9.34 4.75
CA GLU A 327 24.17 -9.80 5.57
C GLU A 327 24.78 -8.64 6.39
N VAL A 328 24.96 -7.45 5.79
CA VAL A 328 25.42 -6.26 6.51
C VAL A 328 24.41 -5.86 7.58
N LEU A 329 23.11 -5.88 7.28
CA LEU A 329 22.07 -5.60 8.26
C LEU A 329 22.14 -6.57 9.46
N MET A 330 22.42 -7.85 9.23
CA MET A 330 22.57 -8.85 10.31
C MET A 330 23.80 -8.63 11.19
N LEU A 331 24.85 -8.00 10.66
CA LEU A 331 26.03 -7.59 11.42
C LEU A 331 25.75 -6.35 12.27
N ASP A 332 25.01 -5.39 11.72
CA ASP A 332 24.66 -4.14 12.40
C ASP A 332 23.68 -4.34 13.56
N ILE A 333 22.83 -5.37 13.50
CA ILE A 333 21.89 -5.69 14.58
C ILE A 333 22.67 -6.23 15.80
N PRO A 334 22.71 -5.50 16.93
CA PRO A 334 23.45 -5.93 18.09
C PRO A 334 22.83 -7.18 18.72
N ARG A 335 23.67 -8.17 19.06
CA ARG A 335 23.24 -9.29 19.91
C ARG A 335 22.79 -8.74 21.26
N ARG A 336 21.77 -9.38 21.83
CA ARG A 336 21.27 -9.04 23.17
C ARG A 336 22.40 -9.32 24.15
N CYS A 337 22.90 -8.30 24.85
CA CYS A 337 23.79 -8.51 25.98
C CYS A 337 22.94 -9.11 27.11
N ILE A 338 22.87 -10.43 27.17
CA ILE A 338 22.39 -11.10 28.38
C ILE A 338 23.41 -10.75 29.44
N SER A 339 23.04 -9.88 30.38
CA SER A 339 23.80 -9.70 31.61
C SER A 339 23.79 -11.04 32.34
N VAL A 340 24.83 -11.84 32.12
CA VAL A 340 25.10 -13.00 32.96
C VAL A 340 25.45 -12.41 34.33
N ASN A 341 24.48 -12.40 35.23
CA ASN A 341 24.73 -12.18 36.65
C ASN A 341 25.62 -13.33 37.12
N TYR A 342 26.94 -13.14 37.04
CA TYR A 342 27.87 -13.92 37.85
C TYR A 342 27.67 -13.45 39.29
N GLY A 343 26.86 -14.21 40.04
CA GLY A 343 26.79 -14.13 41.49
C GLY A 343 28.00 -14.75 42.16
#